data_AF-A0A6B4NZV8-F1
#
_entry.id   AF-A0A6B4NZV8-F1
#
_cell.length_a   1.000
_cell.length_b   1.000
_cell.length_c   1.000
_cell.angle_alpha   90.00
_cell.angle_beta   90.00
_cell.angle_gamma   90.00
#
_symmetry.space_group_name_H-M   'P 1'
#
loop_
_entity.id
_entity.type
_entity.pdbx_description
1 polymer ?
#
loop_
_entity_poly.entity_id
_entity_poly.type
_entity_poly.pdbx_seq_one_letter_code
_entity_poly.pdbx_strand_id
1 'polypeptide(L)'
;MNNFINLFKAIADETRVNILILLSKKNMCAKGIAKHLEISEAAVSQHIKILKESQLIIGYKIGYYIIYDLNEERINDAIKFLNLITDSDNISLSLNSKDKNYKVGSLMCLSNCKNKKCSKTELVKEELTMKVCFPVKSNEGVNSAPYNHFGTAPLFIICDTETNEVKALNNGDLGHEHGKCQPIKALSGEIVDAVIVGGIGRGAITKLNSMGIKVFKAIEGNVNENLEAYKKGELTEFPTNHTCSHDGCGH
;
A
#
# COMPACT_ATOMS: atom_id res chain seq x y z
N MET A 1 1.98 28.02 11.21
CA MET A 1 0.85 27.25 10.61
C MET A 1 0.40 27.79 9.25
N ASN A 2 0.30 29.12 9.07
CA ASN A 2 -0.08 29.76 7.79
C ASN A 2 0.73 29.26 6.58
N ASN A 3 1.99 28.89 6.79
CA ASN A 3 2.87 28.38 5.73
C ASN A 3 2.39 27.04 5.14
N PHE A 4 1.97 26.09 5.99
CA PHE A 4 1.45 24.79 5.56
C PHE A 4 0.04 24.90 4.95
N ILE A 5 -0.79 25.82 5.43
CA ILE A 5 -2.11 26.08 4.86
C ILE A 5 -2.00 26.49 3.39
N ASN A 6 -1.08 27.40 3.07
CA ASN A 6 -0.85 27.83 1.69
C ASN A 6 -0.30 26.70 0.81
N LEU A 7 0.56 25.85 1.37
CA LEU A 7 1.04 24.64 0.70
C LEU A 7 -0.12 23.68 0.36
N PHE A 8 -0.96 23.32 1.33
CA PHE A 8 -2.06 22.39 1.08
C PHE A 8 -3.12 22.97 0.13
N LYS A 9 -3.40 24.28 0.22
CA LYS A 9 -4.24 24.98 -0.77
C LYS A 9 -3.66 24.93 -2.18
N ALA A 10 -2.33 25.07 -2.31
CA ALA A 10 -1.66 24.94 -3.59
C ALA A 10 -1.70 23.50 -4.13
N ILE A 11 -1.66 22.48 -3.28
CA ILE A 11 -1.76 21.07 -3.70
C ILE A 11 -3.20 20.66 -4.05
N ALA A 12 -4.23 21.29 -3.47
CA ALA A 12 -5.64 20.95 -3.68
C ALA A 12 -6.19 21.38 -5.06
N ASP A 13 -5.46 21.10 -6.14
CA ASP A 13 -5.81 21.35 -7.54
C ASP A 13 -5.12 20.31 -8.41
N GLU A 14 -5.90 19.62 -9.23
CA GLU A 14 -5.43 18.50 -10.05
C GLU A 14 -4.29 18.89 -11.00
N THR A 15 -4.38 20.05 -11.64
CA THR A 15 -3.35 20.52 -12.57
C THR A 15 -2.04 20.78 -11.85
N ARG A 16 -2.07 21.41 -10.67
CA ARG A 16 -0.88 21.64 -9.85
C ARG A 16 -0.25 20.33 -9.37
N VAL A 17 -1.06 19.34 -8.98
CA VAL A 17 -0.56 18.00 -8.65
C VAL A 17 0.15 17.36 -9.85
N ASN A 18 -0.45 17.42 -11.04
CA ASN A 18 0.16 16.89 -12.25
C ASN A 18 1.48 17.59 -12.61
N ILE A 19 1.59 18.91 -12.39
CA ILE A 19 2.86 19.65 -12.54
C ILE A 19 3.90 19.12 -11.56
N LEU A 20 3.57 18.93 -10.28
CA LEU A 20 4.51 18.39 -9.29
C LEU A 20 4.96 16.97 -9.65
N ILE A 21 4.05 16.11 -10.14
CA ILE A 21 4.38 14.76 -10.62
C ILE A 21 5.35 14.83 -11.80
N LEU A 22 5.11 15.70 -12.78
CA LEU A 22 6.04 15.87 -13.91
C LEU A 22 7.43 16.31 -13.44
N LEU A 23 7.47 17.32 -12.55
CA LEU A 23 8.71 17.84 -12.00
C LEU A 23 9.46 16.81 -11.14
N SER A 24 8.75 15.86 -10.50
CA SER A 24 9.38 14.75 -9.76
C SER A 24 10.18 13.80 -10.65
N LYS A 25 9.90 13.78 -11.96
CA LYS A 25 10.60 12.94 -12.94
C LYS A 25 11.72 13.68 -13.64
N LYS A 26 11.53 14.97 -13.90
CA LYS A 26 12.50 15.81 -14.61
C LYS A 26 12.21 17.28 -14.39
N ASN A 27 13.26 18.10 -14.26
CA ASN A 27 13.12 19.55 -14.30
C ASN A 27 12.78 20.07 -15.71
N MET A 28 11.90 21.08 -15.78
CA MET A 28 11.29 21.49 -17.06
C MET A 28 11.00 23.00 -17.10
N CYS A 29 10.93 23.58 -18.30
CA CYS A 29 10.40 24.93 -18.49
C CYS A 29 8.87 24.94 -18.57
N ALA A 30 8.26 26.12 -18.40
CA ALA A 30 6.80 26.28 -18.49
C ALA A 30 6.21 25.77 -19.81
N LYS A 31 6.91 26.01 -20.94
CA LYS A 31 6.50 25.50 -22.26
C LYS A 31 6.49 23.98 -22.34
N GLY A 32 7.47 23.33 -21.71
CA GLY A 32 7.53 21.86 -21.63
C GLY A 32 6.35 21.29 -20.84
N ILE A 33 6.06 21.90 -19.69
CA ILE A 33 4.92 21.55 -18.83
C ILE A 33 3.60 21.72 -19.58
N ALA A 34 3.41 22.85 -20.27
CA ALA A 34 2.22 23.15 -21.07
C ALA A 34 1.97 22.10 -22.15
N LYS A 35 3.04 21.66 -22.83
CA LYS A 35 2.96 20.61 -23.84
C LYS A 35 2.57 19.25 -23.26
N HIS A 36 3.10 18.88 -22.09
CA HIS A 36 2.78 17.60 -21.45
C HIS A 36 1.35 17.53 -20.89
N LEU A 37 0.82 18.67 -20.43
CA LEU A 37 -0.52 18.76 -19.85
C LEU A 37 -1.59 19.19 -20.86
N GLU A 38 -1.21 19.44 -22.12
CA GLU A 38 -2.10 19.89 -23.20
C GLU A 38 -2.93 21.14 -22.85
N ILE A 39 -2.33 22.07 -22.10
CA ILE A 39 -2.93 23.35 -21.71
C ILE A 39 -2.08 24.53 -22.17
N SER A 40 -2.65 25.74 -22.13
CA SER A 40 -1.94 26.95 -22.55
C SER A 40 -0.76 27.29 -21.64
N GLU A 41 0.30 27.88 -22.21
CA GLU A 41 1.46 28.39 -21.44
C GLU A 41 1.03 29.45 -20.41
N ALA A 42 -0.02 30.21 -20.70
CA ALA A 42 -0.61 31.19 -19.79
C ALA A 42 -1.26 30.51 -18.56
N ALA A 43 -2.03 29.44 -18.78
CA ALA A 43 -2.60 28.65 -17.69
C ALA A 43 -1.50 28.04 -16.81
N VAL A 44 -0.49 27.41 -17.42
CA VAL A 44 0.68 26.87 -16.70
C VAL A 44 1.37 27.95 -15.88
N SER A 45 1.56 29.15 -16.42
CA SER A 45 2.20 30.25 -15.72
C SER A 45 1.45 30.65 -14.44
N GLN A 46 0.11 30.61 -14.46
CA GLN A 46 -0.70 30.84 -13.27
C GLN A 46 -0.50 29.75 -12.21
N HIS A 47 -0.52 28.47 -12.60
CA HIS A 47 -0.25 27.36 -11.68
C HIS A 47 1.16 27.41 -11.09
N ILE A 48 2.17 27.71 -11.92
CA ILE A 48 3.57 27.87 -11.49
C ILE A 48 3.71 29.02 -10.49
N LYS A 49 3.03 30.14 -10.71
CA LYS A 49 3.06 31.27 -9.78
C LYS A 49 2.61 30.84 -8.39
N ILE A 50 1.47 30.15 -8.30
CA ILE A 50 0.91 29.66 -7.04
C ILE A 50 1.86 28.66 -6.37
N LEU A 51 2.40 27.71 -7.14
CA LEU A 51 3.34 26.70 -6.64
C LEU A 51 4.66 27.32 -6.14
N LYS A 52 5.13 28.40 -6.76
CA LYS A 52 6.30 29.16 -6.29
C LYS A 52 6.00 29.95 -5.02
N GLU A 53 4.84 30.62 -4.95
CA GLU A 53 4.40 31.36 -3.77
C GLU A 53 4.23 30.43 -2.55
N SER A 54 3.80 29.18 -2.78
CA SER A 54 3.73 28.14 -1.75
C SER A 54 5.06 27.41 -1.49
N GLN A 55 6.13 27.83 -2.17
CA GLN A 55 7.48 27.28 -2.09
C GLN A 55 7.59 25.79 -2.46
N LEU A 56 6.61 25.22 -3.18
CA LEU A 56 6.63 23.81 -3.59
C LEU A 56 7.58 23.55 -4.75
N ILE A 57 7.83 24.58 -5.56
CA ILE A 57 8.76 24.53 -6.68
C ILE A 57 9.71 25.72 -6.61
N ILE A 58 10.90 25.53 -7.15
CA ILE A 58 11.88 26.59 -7.39
C ILE A 58 12.02 26.79 -8.90
N GLY A 59 12.55 27.95 -9.29
CA GLY A 59 12.86 28.24 -10.69
C GLY A 59 14.20 28.94 -10.81
N TYR A 60 15.05 28.44 -11.69
CA TYR A 60 16.38 28.99 -11.94
C TYR A 60 16.61 29.18 -13.45
N LYS A 61 17.46 30.14 -13.80
CA LYS A 61 17.72 30.52 -15.18
C LYS A 61 18.85 29.67 -15.76
N ILE A 62 18.59 28.99 -16.87
CA ILE A 62 19.59 28.29 -17.68
C ILE A 62 19.56 28.88 -19.08
N GLY A 63 20.57 29.70 -19.40
CA GLY A 63 20.62 30.45 -20.66
C GLY A 63 19.41 31.39 -20.79
N TYR A 64 18.60 31.17 -21.84
CA TYR A 64 17.38 31.94 -22.10
C TYR A 64 16.13 31.40 -21.38
N TYR A 65 16.22 30.22 -20.78
CA TYR A 65 15.07 29.52 -20.22
C TYR A 65 15.04 29.62 -18.69
N ILE A 66 13.82 29.64 -18.13
CA ILE A 66 13.60 29.36 -16.72
C ILE A 66 13.21 27.89 -16.62
N ILE A 67 14.00 27.13 -15.86
CA ILE A 67 13.74 25.73 -15.54
C ILE A 67 13.17 25.68 -14.13
N TYR A 68 12.10 24.91 -13.96
CA TYR A 68 11.44 24.66 -12.69
C TYR A 68 11.79 23.28 -12.18
N ASP A 69 11.89 23.19 -10.86
CA ASP A 69 12.24 21.98 -10.14
C ASP A 69 11.47 21.91 -8.82
N LEU A 70 11.38 20.72 -8.23
CA LEU A 70 10.75 20.56 -6.93
C LEU A 70 11.61 21.21 -5.85
N ASN A 71 10.96 21.80 -4.85
CA ASN A 71 11.63 22.20 -3.64
C ASN A 71 11.61 21.02 -2.64
N GLU A 72 12.63 20.16 -2.70
CA GLU A 72 12.70 18.95 -1.87
C GLU A 72 12.67 19.26 -0.36
N GLU A 73 13.33 20.34 0.08
CA GLU A 73 13.32 20.77 1.48
C GLU A 73 11.88 21.03 1.94
N ARG A 74 11.12 21.77 1.12
CA ARG A 74 9.73 22.09 1.42
C ARG A 74 8.82 20.87 1.42
N ILE A 75 9.04 19.94 0.50
CA ILE A 75 8.29 18.68 0.43
C ILE A 75 8.56 17.85 1.69
N ASN A 76 9.82 17.76 2.11
CA ASN A 76 10.20 17.06 3.34
C ASN A 76 9.58 17.68 4.59
N ASP A 77 9.47 19.01 4.66
CA ASP A 77 8.75 19.68 5.76
C ASP A 77 7.26 19.31 5.78
N ALA A 78 6.62 19.21 4.61
CA ALA A 78 5.23 18.77 4.52
C ALA A 78 5.07 17.31 4.94
N ILE A 79 5.98 16.42 4.52
CA ILE A 79 5.99 15.01 4.95
C ILE A 79 6.15 14.91 6.47
N LYS A 80 7.12 15.62 7.06
CA LYS A 80 7.30 15.67 8.51
C LYS A 80 6.04 16.14 9.22
N PHE A 81 5.40 17.19 8.71
CA PHE A 81 4.13 17.68 9.26
C PHE A 81 3.00 16.64 9.16
N LEU A 82 2.88 15.92 8.04
CA LEU A 82 1.89 14.85 7.88
C LEU A 82 2.18 13.69 8.83
N ASN A 83 3.44 13.31 9.02
CA ASN A 83 3.83 12.28 9.97
C ASN A 83 3.48 12.66 11.42
N LEU A 84 3.56 13.95 11.77
CA LEU A 84 3.10 14.45 13.08
C LEU A 84 1.59 14.36 13.27
N ILE A 85 0.80 14.38 12.19
CA ILE A 85 -0.66 14.17 12.26
C ILE A 85 -0.97 12.69 12.49
N THR A 86 -0.16 11.79 11.94
CA THR A 86 -0.36 10.34 12.04
C THR A 86 0.23 9.70 13.30
N ASP A 87 1.19 10.36 13.95
CA ASP A 87 1.82 9.87 15.18
C ASP A 87 1.10 10.42 16.41
N SER A 88 0.17 9.63 16.94
CA SER A 88 -0.72 9.99 18.05
C SER A 88 -0.02 10.13 19.41
N ASP A 89 1.23 9.66 19.55
CA ASP A 89 1.83 9.44 20.86
C ASP A 89 2.89 10.47 21.28
N ASN A 90 3.35 11.37 20.40
CA ASN A 90 4.36 12.37 20.77
C ASN A 90 4.29 13.71 20.01
N ILE A 91 3.18 14.43 20.14
CA ILE A 91 3.12 15.83 19.67
C ILE A 91 3.77 16.75 20.72
N SER A 92 5.10 16.75 20.79
CA SER A 92 5.87 17.84 21.40
C SER A 92 6.43 18.73 20.29
N LEU A 93 5.78 19.88 20.08
CA LEU A 93 6.15 20.84 19.03
C LEU A 93 7.18 21.83 19.57
N SER A 94 8.40 21.80 19.01
CA SER A 94 9.30 22.95 18.97
C SER A 94 9.46 23.44 17.52
N LEU A 95 8.39 24.02 16.98
CA LEU A 95 8.49 24.80 15.74
C LEU A 95 9.11 26.15 16.07
N ASN A 96 10.44 26.24 15.96
CA ASN A 96 11.16 27.50 15.99
C ASN A 96 10.74 28.35 14.78
N SER A 97 9.81 29.30 15.00
CA SER A 97 9.82 30.66 14.45
C SER A 97 8.53 31.41 14.83
N LYS A 98 8.62 32.22 15.89
CA LYS A 98 7.88 33.46 16.24
C LYS A 98 6.34 33.53 16.22
N ASP A 99 5.60 32.54 15.73
CA ASP A 99 4.13 32.55 15.77
C ASP A 99 3.59 31.53 16.76
N LYS A 100 3.20 32.05 17.94
CA LYS A 100 2.29 31.46 18.96
C LYS A 100 2.43 29.95 19.19
N ASN A 101 3.00 29.59 20.34
CA ASN A 101 2.99 28.24 20.93
C ASN A 101 1.59 27.60 20.89
N TYR A 102 1.31 26.83 19.84
CA TYR A 102 0.08 26.07 19.71
C TYR A 102 0.29 24.73 20.44
N LYS A 103 -0.12 24.67 21.72
CA LYS A 103 -0.15 23.40 22.45
C LYS A 103 -1.27 22.54 21.87
N VAL A 104 -0.91 21.52 21.09
CA VAL A 104 -1.88 20.54 20.55
C VAL A 104 -2.61 19.76 21.64
N GLY A 105 -2.07 19.72 22.86
CA GLY A 105 -2.81 19.27 24.06
C GLY A 105 -4.10 20.04 24.37
N SER A 106 -4.34 21.19 23.71
CA SER A 106 -5.60 21.95 23.81
C SER A 106 -6.69 21.51 22.80
N LEU A 107 -6.40 20.62 21.84
CA LEU A 107 -7.37 20.10 20.88
C LEU A 107 -8.16 18.91 21.47
N MET A 108 -8.57 19.01 22.73
CA MET A 108 -9.51 18.07 23.32
C MET A 108 -10.95 18.44 22.96
N CYS A 109 -11.81 17.43 22.83
CA CYS A 109 -13.24 17.64 22.67
C CYS A 109 -13.74 18.56 23.80
N LEU A 110 -14.57 19.55 23.46
CA LEU A 110 -15.18 20.42 24.47
C LEU A 110 -15.95 19.55 25.47
N SER A 111 -15.70 19.76 26.77
CA SER A 111 -16.29 18.97 27.86
C SER A 111 -17.82 19.01 27.89
N ASN A 112 -18.44 19.97 27.20
CA ASN A 112 -19.89 20.14 27.09
C ASN A 112 -20.47 19.67 25.74
N CYS A 113 -19.72 18.93 24.92
CA CYS A 113 -20.21 18.38 23.66
C CYS A 113 -21.39 17.42 23.92
N LYS A 114 -22.59 17.80 23.48
CA LYS A 114 -23.81 16.97 23.61
C LYS A 114 -23.77 15.73 22.71
N ASN A 115 -22.94 15.74 21.67
CA ASN A 115 -22.71 14.61 20.78
C ASN A 115 -21.61 13.71 21.35
N LYS A 116 -21.98 12.79 22.24
CA LYS A 116 -21.09 11.73 22.80
C LYS A 116 -20.65 10.66 21.77
N LYS A 117 -20.70 10.97 20.47
CA LYS A 117 -20.32 10.06 19.38
C LYS A 117 -18.88 10.24 18.89
N CYS A 118 -18.17 11.27 19.37
CA CYS A 118 -16.77 11.50 19.01
C CYS A 118 -15.88 10.67 19.94
N SER A 119 -15.40 9.53 19.47
CA SER A 119 -14.25 8.86 20.08
C SER A 119 -12.97 9.56 19.62
N LYS A 120 -11.91 9.58 20.45
CA LYS A 120 -10.56 9.63 19.88
C LYS A 120 -10.50 8.47 18.89
N THR A 121 -9.89 8.65 17.74
CA THR A 121 -9.61 7.55 16.81
C THR A 121 -8.69 6.52 17.50
N GLU A 122 -9.21 5.74 18.44
CA GLU A 122 -9.00 4.30 18.37
C GLU A 122 -9.47 3.98 16.97
N LEU A 123 -8.48 3.65 16.14
CA LEU A 123 -8.63 3.12 14.81
C LEU A 123 -10.01 2.46 14.71
N VAL A 124 -10.80 2.86 13.73
CA VAL A 124 -11.80 1.96 13.18
C VAL A 124 -10.96 0.82 12.59
N LYS A 125 -10.51 -0.09 13.45
CA LYS A 125 -10.54 -1.51 13.18
C LYS A 125 -12.05 -1.82 13.03
N GLU A 126 -12.63 -1.42 11.90
CA GLU A 126 -13.25 -2.49 11.15
C GLU A 126 -12.07 -3.41 10.91
N GLU A 127 -12.03 -4.49 11.70
CA GLU A 127 -11.12 -5.60 11.49
C GLU A 127 -10.95 -5.75 9.98
N LEU A 128 -9.78 -5.37 9.46
CA LEU A 128 -9.39 -5.81 8.13
C LEU A 128 -9.19 -7.32 8.32
N THR A 129 -10.29 -8.05 8.32
CA THR A 129 -10.33 -9.49 8.39
C THR A 129 -9.52 -9.98 7.22
N MET A 130 -8.30 -10.46 7.48
CA MET A 130 -7.49 -11.02 6.42
C MET A 130 -7.93 -12.46 6.23
N LYS A 131 -8.26 -12.82 4.99
CA LYS A 131 -8.55 -14.20 4.62
C LYS A 131 -7.27 -14.85 4.13
N VAL A 132 -6.81 -15.85 4.86
CA VAL A 132 -5.58 -16.58 4.58
C VAL A 132 -5.93 -17.99 4.10
N CYS A 133 -5.45 -18.34 2.91
CA CYS A 133 -5.72 -19.62 2.28
C CYS A 133 -4.55 -20.59 2.44
N PHE A 134 -4.86 -21.82 2.81
CA PHE A 134 -3.93 -22.93 2.95
C PHE A 134 -4.36 -24.08 2.04
N PRO A 135 -3.59 -24.44 1.01
CA PRO A 135 -3.79 -25.69 0.29
C PRO A 135 -3.50 -26.86 1.24
N VAL A 136 -4.37 -27.86 1.31
CA VAL A 136 -4.19 -29.02 2.21
C VAL A 136 -4.58 -30.33 1.51
N LYS A 137 -4.12 -31.47 2.04
CA LYS A 137 -4.42 -32.80 1.48
C LYS A 137 -5.73 -33.40 2.00
N SER A 138 -6.05 -33.17 3.27
CA SER A 138 -7.25 -33.64 3.96
C SER A 138 -7.85 -32.48 4.76
N ASN A 139 -9.18 -32.50 4.97
CA ASN A 139 -9.85 -31.50 5.77
C ASN A 139 -9.84 -31.89 7.24
N GLU A 140 -8.91 -31.33 8.00
CA GLU A 140 -8.84 -31.40 9.46
C GLU A 140 -8.99 -30.00 10.08
N GLY A 141 -9.63 -29.07 9.35
CA GLY A 141 -9.74 -27.67 9.72
C GLY A 141 -8.37 -27.02 9.93
N VAL A 142 -8.20 -26.31 11.05
CA VAL A 142 -6.94 -25.64 11.41
C VAL A 142 -5.83 -26.61 11.82
N ASN A 143 -6.12 -27.89 12.03
CA ASN A 143 -5.12 -28.91 12.31
C ASN A 143 -4.55 -29.55 11.03
N SER A 144 -5.11 -29.23 9.87
CA SER A 144 -4.61 -29.72 8.58
C SER A 144 -3.16 -29.31 8.36
N ALA A 145 -2.36 -30.18 7.73
CA ALA A 145 -1.01 -29.81 7.31
C ALA A 145 -1.04 -29.08 5.96
N PRO A 146 -0.34 -27.94 5.80
CA PRO A 146 -0.17 -27.28 4.51
C PRO A 146 0.44 -28.22 3.46
N TYR A 147 -0.13 -28.22 2.26
CA TYR A 147 0.30 -29.05 1.17
C TYR A 147 1.43 -28.40 0.37
N ASN A 148 2.31 -29.23 -0.20
CA ASN A 148 3.51 -28.76 -0.90
C ASN A 148 3.26 -28.23 -2.32
N HIS A 149 2.03 -28.35 -2.84
CA HIS A 149 1.71 -27.97 -4.21
C HIS A 149 0.35 -27.29 -4.28
N PHE A 150 0.33 -25.98 -4.55
CA PHE A 150 -0.93 -25.23 -4.66
C PHE A 150 -1.92 -25.83 -5.67
N GLY A 151 -1.47 -26.06 -6.92
CA GLY A 151 -2.38 -26.42 -8.01
C GLY A 151 -2.99 -27.82 -7.89
N THR A 152 -2.23 -28.78 -7.35
CA THR A 152 -2.68 -30.17 -7.20
C THR A 152 -3.30 -30.46 -5.83
N ALA A 153 -3.40 -29.45 -4.95
CA ALA A 153 -4.05 -29.61 -3.66
C ALA A 153 -5.51 -30.02 -3.87
N PRO A 154 -6.01 -31.08 -3.22
CA PRO A 154 -7.41 -31.49 -3.35
C PRO A 154 -8.39 -30.47 -2.75
N LEU A 155 -7.95 -29.74 -1.71
CA LEU A 155 -8.78 -28.75 -1.04
C LEU A 155 -7.94 -27.59 -0.48
N PHE A 156 -8.66 -26.55 -0.06
CA PHE A 156 -8.14 -25.36 0.59
C PHE A 156 -8.88 -25.11 1.91
N ILE A 157 -8.15 -24.64 2.92
CA ILE A 157 -8.69 -24.10 4.16
C ILE A 157 -8.48 -22.59 4.13
N ILE A 158 -9.55 -21.82 4.28
CA ILE A 158 -9.52 -20.36 4.35
C ILE A 158 -9.82 -19.96 5.79
N CYS A 159 -8.89 -19.27 6.42
CA CYS A 159 -9.02 -18.77 7.78
C CYS A 159 -9.16 -17.25 7.77
N ASP A 160 -10.10 -16.74 8.54
CA ASP A 160 -10.18 -15.32 8.89
C ASP A 160 -9.28 -15.03 10.10
N THR A 161 -8.37 -14.05 9.98
CA THR A 161 -7.38 -13.77 11.04
C THR A 161 -7.99 -13.23 12.33
N GLU A 162 -9.18 -12.61 12.27
CA GLU A 162 -9.78 -11.92 13.41
C GLU A 162 -10.98 -12.70 13.97
N THR A 163 -11.84 -13.24 13.10
CA THR A 163 -13.06 -13.94 13.55
C THR A 163 -12.83 -15.40 13.92
N ASN A 164 -11.66 -15.96 13.58
CA ASN A 164 -11.36 -17.40 13.64
C ASN A 164 -12.34 -18.25 12.81
N GLU A 165 -13.05 -17.67 11.84
CA GLU A 165 -13.87 -18.43 10.90
C GLU A 165 -12.97 -19.28 10.00
N VAL A 166 -13.35 -20.55 9.82
CA VAL A 166 -12.60 -21.52 9.02
C VAL A 166 -13.53 -22.11 7.97
N LYS A 167 -13.20 -21.90 6.70
CA LYS A 167 -13.96 -22.38 5.55
C LYS A 167 -13.13 -23.38 4.75
N ALA A 168 -13.67 -24.57 4.51
CA ALA A 168 -13.07 -25.54 3.60
C ALA A 168 -13.65 -25.39 2.19
N LEU A 169 -12.78 -25.47 1.19
CA LEU A 169 -13.13 -25.37 -0.23
C LEU A 169 -12.50 -26.53 -1.00
N ASN A 170 -13.28 -27.25 -1.80
CA ASN A 170 -12.73 -28.22 -2.74
C ASN A 170 -12.05 -27.49 -3.90
N ASN A 171 -10.92 -28.02 -4.39
CA ASN A 171 -10.24 -27.40 -5.51
C ASN A 171 -11.08 -27.52 -6.79
N GLY A 172 -11.55 -26.37 -7.30
CA GLY A 172 -12.36 -26.27 -8.51
C GLY A 172 -11.60 -26.47 -9.83
N ASP A 173 -10.28 -26.65 -9.78
CA ASP A 173 -9.38 -26.76 -10.94
C ASP A 173 -8.61 -28.10 -10.95
N LEU A 174 -9.17 -29.15 -10.34
CA LEU A 174 -8.59 -30.50 -10.37
C LEU A 174 -8.60 -31.09 -11.79
N GLY A 175 -7.43 -31.45 -12.31
CA GLY A 175 -7.27 -32.06 -13.64
C GLY A 175 -6.69 -31.15 -14.73
N HIS A 176 -6.12 -29.99 -14.38
CA HIS A 176 -5.37 -29.18 -15.34
C HIS A 176 -4.04 -29.84 -15.74
N GLU A 177 -3.59 -29.58 -16.98
CA GLU A 177 -2.25 -29.97 -17.42
C GLU A 177 -1.18 -29.27 -16.57
N HIS A 178 -0.09 -29.97 -16.27
CA HIS A 178 1.01 -29.45 -15.45
C HIS A 178 1.44 -28.05 -15.93
N GLY A 179 1.44 -27.07 -15.00
CA GLY A 179 1.81 -25.69 -15.29
C GLY A 179 0.68 -24.77 -15.78
N LYS A 180 -0.55 -25.26 -15.96
CA LYS A 180 -1.72 -24.45 -16.37
C LYS A 180 -2.72 -24.13 -15.26
N CYS A 181 -2.37 -24.33 -13.99
CA CYS A 181 -3.22 -24.03 -12.84
C CYS A 181 -3.81 -22.62 -12.94
N GLN A 182 -5.11 -22.49 -12.70
CA GLN A 182 -5.83 -21.23 -12.64
C GLN A 182 -6.26 -20.94 -11.20
N PRO A 183 -5.45 -20.20 -10.40
CA PRO A 183 -5.73 -19.97 -8.98
C PRO A 183 -7.13 -19.42 -8.68
N ILE A 184 -7.69 -18.61 -9.58
CA ILE A 184 -9.05 -18.07 -9.46
C ILE A 184 -10.11 -19.18 -9.47
N LYS A 185 -9.96 -20.16 -10.38
CA LYS A 185 -10.88 -21.31 -10.46
C LYS A 185 -10.68 -22.24 -9.28
N ALA A 186 -9.43 -22.45 -8.87
CA ALA A 186 -9.11 -23.27 -7.71
C ALA A 186 -9.78 -22.74 -6.44
N LEU A 187 -9.79 -21.41 -6.25
CA LEU A 187 -10.43 -20.72 -5.13
C LEU A 187 -11.94 -20.47 -5.32
N SER A 188 -12.54 -20.94 -6.42
CA SER A 188 -13.99 -20.82 -6.71
C SER A 188 -14.54 -19.39 -6.56
N GLY A 189 -13.72 -18.36 -6.82
CA GLY A 189 -14.11 -16.96 -6.68
C GLY A 189 -14.02 -16.39 -5.26
N GLU A 190 -13.56 -17.15 -4.27
CA GLU A 190 -13.22 -16.62 -2.95
C GLU A 190 -12.06 -15.61 -3.07
N ILE A 191 -12.23 -14.47 -2.43
CA ILE A 191 -11.20 -13.43 -2.32
C ILE A 191 -10.41 -13.70 -1.04
N VAL A 192 -9.10 -13.87 -1.18
CA VAL A 192 -8.17 -14.10 -0.08
C VAL A 192 -7.01 -13.12 -0.20
N ASP A 193 -6.45 -12.70 0.92
CA ASP A 193 -5.37 -11.70 0.98
C ASP A 193 -3.99 -12.37 0.90
N ALA A 194 -3.91 -13.61 1.38
CA ALA A 194 -2.68 -14.38 1.37
C ALA A 194 -2.91 -15.86 1.09
N VAL A 195 -1.90 -16.50 0.50
CA VAL A 195 -1.81 -17.96 0.34
C VAL A 195 -0.54 -18.44 1.05
N ILE A 196 -0.67 -19.39 1.97
CA ILE A 196 0.45 -20.04 2.65
C ILE A 196 0.56 -21.47 2.16
N VAL A 197 1.69 -21.81 1.53
CA VAL A 197 1.86 -23.08 0.82
C VAL A 197 3.30 -23.59 0.92
N GLY A 198 3.50 -24.91 0.96
CA GLY A 198 4.85 -25.48 1.01
C GLY A 198 5.65 -25.22 -0.28
N GLY A 199 4.97 -25.28 -1.42
CA GLY A 199 5.54 -25.02 -2.74
C GLY A 199 4.50 -24.63 -3.79
N ILE A 200 4.91 -23.79 -4.73
CA ILE A 200 4.03 -23.25 -5.77
C ILE A 200 4.84 -22.89 -7.01
N GLY A 201 4.25 -23.14 -8.19
CA GLY A 201 4.88 -22.81 -9.46
C GLY A 201 4.85 -21.30 -9.75
N ARG A 202 5.87 -20.80 -10.45
CA ARG A 202 6.00 -19.38 -10.83
C ARG A 202 4.76 -18.79 -11.48
N GLY A 203 4.13 -19.50 -12.42
CA GLY A 203 2.92 -19.01 -13.10
C GLY A 203 1.76 -18.74 -12.15
N ALA A 204 1.58 -19.59 -11.13
CA ALA A 204 0.57 -19.40 -10.11
C ALA A 204 0.92 -18.24 -9.16
N ILE A 205 2.19 -18.11 -8.74
CA ILE A 205 2.67 -16.96 -7.94
C ILE A 205 2.41 -15.64 -8.68
N THR A 206 2.85 -15.53 -9.94
CA THR A 206 2.68 -14.31 -10.75
C THR A 206 1.21 -13.94 -10.88
N LYS A 207 0.33 -14.93 -11.06
CA LYS A 207 -1.11 -14.69 -11.19
C LYS A 207 -1.73 -14.23 -9.87
N LEU A 208 -1.42 -14.87 -8.75
CA LEU A 208 -1.87 -14.46 -7.41
C LEU A 208 -1.38 -13.04 -7.07
N ASN A 209 -0.11 -12.75 -7.27
CA ASN A 209 0.47 -11.42 -7.03
C ASN A 209 -0.18 -10.34 -7.91
N SER A 210 -0.50 -10.64 -9.18
CA SER A 210 -1.23 -9.69 -10.06
C SER A 210 -2.63 -9.34 -9.56
N MET A 211 -3.19 -10.15 -8.67
CA MET A 211 -4.49 -9.94 -8.03
C MET A 211 -4.35 -9.30 -6.64
N GLY A 212 -3.13 -8.95 -6.22
CA GLY A 212 -2.85 -8.41 -4.89
C GLY A 212 -2.77 -9.46 -3.79
N ILE A 213 -2.82 -10.75 -4.13
CA ILE A 213 -2.74 -11.86 -3.17
C ILE A 213 -1.27 -12.18 -2.93
N LYS A 214 -0.81 -12.03 -1.68
CA LYS A 214 0.57 -12.35 -1.31
C LYS A 214 0.74 -13.86 -1.10
N VAL A 215 1.92 -14.39 -1.41
CA VAL A 215 2.18 -15.83 -1.28
C VAL A 215 3.36 -16.06 -0.35
N PHE A 216 3.17 -16.91 0.66
CA PHE A 216 4.17 -17.20 1.69
C PHE A 216 4.52 -18.69 1.70
N LYS A 217 5.76 -18.97 2.06
CA LYS A 217 6.24 -20.33 2.26
C LYS A 217 5.77 -20.83 3.62
N ALA A 218 5.06 -21.96 3.63
CA ALA A 218 4.66 -22.64 4.84
C ALA A 218 5.90 -23.17 5.61
N ILE A 219 5.83 -23.11 6.94
CA ILE A 219 6.74 -23.81 7.85
C ILE A 219 6.17 -25.19 8.19
N GLU A 220 7.01 -26.05 8.76
CA GLU A 220 6.54 -27.32 9.33
C GLU A 220 5.49 -27.06 10.41
N GLY A 221 4.49 -27.94 10.48
CA GLY A 221 3.36 -27.81 11.39
C GLY A 221 2.01 -27.82 10.67
N ASN A 222 0.98 -27.40 11.40
CA ASN A 222 -0.39 -27.31 10.91
C ASN A 222 -0.78 -25.89 10.47
N VAL A 223 -2.00 -25.74 9.94
CA VAL A 223 -2.59 -24.47 9.52
C VAL A 223 -2.62 -23.45 10.66
N ASN A 224 -2.97 -23.85 11.88
CA ASN A 224 -3.02 -22.95 13.03
C ASN A 224 -1.63 -22.37 13.36
N GLU A 225 -0.61 -23.23 13.41
CA GLU A 225 0.77 -22.81 13.68
C GLU A 225 1.31 -21.87 12.60
N ASN A 226 1.01 -22.17 11.33
CA ASN A 226 1.37 -21.30 10.21
C ASN A 226 0.59 -19.97 10.22
N LEU A 227 -0.69 -19.98 10.63
CA LEU A 227 -1.50 -18.76 10.75
C LEU A 227 -0.95 -17.85 11.85
N GLU A 228 -0.53 -18.40 12.97
CA GLU A 228 0.09 -17.65 14.06
C GLU A 228 1.48 -17.10 13.67
N ALA A 229 2.30 -17.88 12.97
CA ALA A 229 3.57 -17.41 12.40
C ALA A 229 3.34 -16.28 11.38
N TYR A 230 2.28 -16.37 10.57
CA TYR A 230 1.89 -15.33 9.63
C TYR A 230 1.51 -14.03 10.34
N LYS A 231 0.66 -14.09 11.37
CA LYS A 231 0.26 -12.93 12.18
C LYS A 231 1.46 -12.25 12.86
N LYS A 232 2.51 -13.01 13.20
CA LYS A 232 3.77 -12.49 13.77
C LYS A 232 4.77 -11.97 12.72
N GLY A 233 4.49 -12.16 11.42
CA GLY A 233 5.40 -11.76 10.35
C GLY A 233 6.64 -12.66 10.21
N GLU A 234 6.56 -13.91 10.66
CA GLU A 234 7.70 -14.86 10.69
C GLU A 234 7.82 -15.69 9.40
N LEU A 235 6.78 -15.71 8.56
CA LEU A 235 6.80 -16.45 7.30
C LEU A 235 7.55 -15.69 6.21
N THR A 236 8.33 -16.44 5.41
CA THR A 236 9.00 -15.89 4.23
C THR A 236 8.03 -15.73 3.07
N GLU A 237 7.88 -14.51 2.55
CA GLU A 237 7.14 -14.24 1.32
C GLU A 237 7.92 -14.74 0.09
N PHE A 238 7.22 -15.38 -0.86
CA PHE A 238 7.82 -15.74 -2.15
C PHE A 238 8.06 -14.44 -2.97
N PRO A 239 9.29 -14.13 -3.38
CA PRO A 239 9.57 -12.91 -4.11
C PRO A 239 8.77 -12.80 -5.41
N THR A 240 8.29 -11.59 -5.67
CA THR A 240 7.59 -11.19 -6.90
C THR A 240 8.43 -11.45 -8.16
N ASN A 241 9.76 -11.43 -8.02
CA ASN A 241 10.73 -11.64 -9.09
C ASN A 241 11.35 -13.04 -9.10
N HIS A 242 10.62 -14.09 -8.71
CA HIS A 242 11.11 -15.47 -8.87
C HIS A 242 11.35 -15.81 -10.35
N THR A 243 12.56 -15.54 -10.84
CA THR A 243 13.13 -16.19 -12.01
C THR A 243 13.69 -17.53 -11.55
N CYS A 244 12.95 -18.61 -11.75
CA CYS A 244 13.60 -19.91 -11.80
C CYS A 244 14.50 -19.90 -13.03
N SER A 245 15.81 -19.86 -12.82
CA SER A 245 16.77 -20.39 -13.78
C SER A 245 16.38 -21.85 -14.01
N HIS A 246 16.14 -22.20 -15.27
CA HIS A 246 15.93 -23.58 -15.69
C HIS A 246 17.25 -24.33 -15.51
N ASP A 247 17.45 -24.94 -14.35
CA ASP A 247 18.46 -25.97 -14.16
C ASP A 247 17.78 -27.24 -13.65
N GLY A 248 17.72 -28.23 -14.54
CA GLY A 248 17.63 -29.63 -14.20
C GLY A 248 16.27 -30.17 -13.76
N CYS A 249 15.48 -30.65 -14.72
CA CYS A 249 14.73 -31.89 -14.57
C CYS A 249 14.52 -32.48 -15.96
N GLY A 250 15.31 -33.51 -16.29
CA GLY A 250 14.98 -34.43 -17.36
C GLY A 250 13.87 -35.35 -16.90
N HIS A 251 12.85 -35.48 -17.74
CA HIS A 251 12.26 -36.73 -18.20
C HIS A 251 11.46 -36.42 -19.46
#